data_AF-A0A924YV11-F1
#
_entry.id   AF-A0A924YV11-F1
#
_cell.length_a   1.000
_cell.length_b   1.000
_cell.length_c   1.000
_cell.angle_alpha   90.00
_cell.angle_beta   90.00
_cell.angle_gamma   90.00
#
_symmetry.space_group_name_H-M   'P 1'
#
loop_
_entity.id
_entity.type
_entity.pdbx_description
1 polymer ?
#
loop_
_entity_poly.entity_id
_entity_poly.type
_entity_poly.pdbx_seq_one_letter_code
_entity_poly.pdbx_strand_id
1 'polypeptide(L)'
;MAIDWEHLHQISDGNEDFERELLHIFAEDAHAHLEEAQAALLLEDHNAVLRAAHHVKGASANVGLKEMRTIASQLEADATEQQLTDAPKMLSRLAELLQDLQAFLEQP
;
A
#
# COMPACT_ATOMS: atom_id res chain seq x y z
N MET A 1 -5.65 -4.73 -11.46
CA MET A 1 -5.11 -3.51 -10.79
C MET A 1 -4.80 -2.44 -11.83
N ALA A 2 -4.95 -1.15 -11.50
CA ALA A 2 -4.61 -0.04 -12.39
C ALA A 2 -3.37 0.71 -11.85
N ILE A 3 -2.28 0.68 -12.61
CA ILE A 3 -1.04 1.40 -12.32
C ILE A 3 -1.04 2.69 -13.15
N ASP A 4 -0.71 3.82 -12.53
CA ASP A 4 -0.51 5.09 -13.23
C ASP A 4 0.88 5.13 -13.88
N TRP A 5 0.98 4.53 -15.07
CA TRP A 5 2.23 4.47 -15.83
C TRP A 5 2.73 5.83 -16.28
N GLU A 6 1.85 6.80 -16.52
CA GLU A 6 2.26 8.17 -16.87
C GLU A 6 3.03 8.80 -15.70
N HIS A 7 2.53 8.63 -14.47
CA HIS A 7 3.23 9.09 -13.26
C HIS A 7 4.56 8.37 -13.06
N LEU A 8 4.59 7.04 -13.22
CA LEU A 8 5.83 6.26 -13.10
C LEU A 8 6.89 6.70 -14.12
N HIS A 9 6.49 6.92 -15.37
CA HIS A 9 7.36 7.40 -16.43
C HIS A 9 7.96 8.78 -16.15
N GLN A 10 7.18 9.66 -15.51
CA GLN A 10 7.66 10.99 -15.11
C GLN A 10 8.69 10.92 -13.98
N ILE A 11 8.48 10.08 -12.97
CA ILE A 11 9.43 9.97 -11.85
C ILE A 11 10.66 9.13 -12.20
N SER A 12 10.57 8.28 -13.22
CA SER A 12 11.66 7.44 -13.70
C SER A 12 12.52 8.09 -14.79
N ASP A 13 12.14 9.28 -15.27
CA ASP A 13 12.70 9.91 -16.49
C ASP A 13 12.62 8.96 -17.70
N GLY A 14 11.55 8.17 -17.75
CA GLY A 14 11.25 7.19 -18.77
C GLY A 14 12.05 5.90 -18.74
N ASN A 15 12.72 5.59 -17.63
CA ASN A 15 13.46 4.34 -17.46
C ASN A 15 12.55 3.22 -16.94
N GLU A 16 12.12 2.34 -17.84
CA GLU A 16 11.23 1.20 -17.53
C GLU A 16 11.82 0.21 -16.50
N ASP A 17 13.14 0.00 -16.50
CA ASP A 17 13.79 -0.87 -15.50
C ASP A 17 13.67 -0.24 -14.10
N PHE A 18 13.84 1.08 -14.02
CA PHE A 18 13.70 1.81 -12.76
C PHE A 18 12.23 1.90 -12.31
N GLU A 19 11.26 2.00 -13.23
CA GLU A 19 9.82 1.90 -12.89
C GLU A 19 9.50 0.56 -12.23
N ARG A 20 10.03 -0.53 -12.77
CA ARG A 20 9.87 -1.88 -12.18
C ARG A 20 10.57 -1.98 -10.83
N GLU A 21 11.77 -1.41 -10.68
CA GLU A 21 12.49 -1.37 -9.41
C GLU A 21 11.69 -0.61 -8.33
N LEU A 22 11.11 0.54 -8.67
CA LEU A 22 10.26 1.33 -7.76
C LEU A 22 9.03 0.53 -7.31
N LEU A 23 8.39 -0.20 -8.23
CA LEU A 23 7.26 -1.06 -7.89
C LEU A 23 7.68 -2.26 -7.02
N HIS A 24 8.87 -2.81 -7.22
CA HIS A 24 9.39 -3.91 -6.39
C HIS A 24 9.69 -3.45 -4.96
N ILE A 25 10.41 -2.32 -4.82
CA ILE A 25 10.70 -1.70 -3.51
C ILE A 25 9.40 -1.37 -2.78
N PHE A 26 8.43 -0.80 -3.50
CA PHE A 26 7.11 -0.54 -2.93
C PHE A 26 6.44 -1.83 -2.45
N ALA A 27 6.49 -2.91 -3.23
CA ALA A 27 5.82 -4.16 -2.88
C ALA A 27 6.41 -4.79 -1.62
N GLU A 28 7.73 -4.78 -1.47
CA GLU A 28 8.42 -5.24 -0.26
C GLU A 28 8.06 -4.39 0.97
N ASP A 29 8.13 -3.06 0.85
CA ASP A 29 7.83 -2.12 1.93
C ASP A 29 6.35 -2.19 2.37
N ALA A 30 5.43 -2.20 1.40
CA ALA A 30 4.00 -2.33 1.66
C ALA A 30 3.66 -3.66 2.33
N HIS A 31 4.34 -4.75 1.96
CA HIS A 31 4.14 -6.06 2.60
C HIS A 31 4.42 -5.99 4.11
N ALA A 32 5.60 -5.48 4.47
CA ALA A 32 6.00 -5.36 5.88
C ALA A 32 5.02 -4.50 6.68
N HIS A 33 4.61 -3.35 6.14
CA HIS A 33 3.66 -2.47 6.83
C HIS A 33 2.24 -3.07 6.94
N LEU A 34 1.80 -3.87 5.97
CA LEU A 34 0.51 -4.56 6.07
C LEU A 34 0.54 -5.69 7.11
N GLU A 35 1.66 -6.40 7.27
CA GLU A 35 1.84 -7.36 8.35
C GLU A 35 1.84 -6.68 9.73
N GLU A 36 2.56 -5.56 9.86
CA GLU A 36 2.56 -4.74 11.09
C GLU A 36 1.15 -4.25 11.45
N ALA A 37 0.39 -3.75 10.48
CA ALA A 37 -0.96 -3.28 10.70
C ALA A 37 -1.92 -4.40 11.14
N GLN A 38 -1.78 -5.61 10.57
CA GLN A 38 -2.55 -6.78 10.99
C GLN A 38 -2.23 -7.19 12.42
N ALA A 39 -0.94 -7.23 12.79
CA ALA A 39 -0.54 -7.53 14.15
C ALA A 39 -1.02 -6.46 15.15
N ALA A 40 -0.90 -5.18 14.80
CA ALA A 40 -1.36 -4.05 15.60
C ALA A 40 -2.88 -4.08 15.83
N LEU A 41 -3.65 -4.47 14.82
CA LEU A 41 -5.11 -4.61 14.93
C LEU A 41 -5.51 -5.67 15.96
N LEU A 42 -4.80 -6.81 16.03
CA LEU A 42 -5.04 -7.84 17.05
C LEU A 42 -4.71 -7.38 18.48
N LEU A 43 -3.83 -6.39 18.61
CA LEU A 43 -3.40 -5.80 19.87
C LEU A 43 -4.17 -4.52 20.23
N GLU A 44 -5.16 -4.12 19.42
CA GLU A 44 -5.88 -2.86 19.54
C GLU A 44 -4.96 -1.61 19.56
N ASP A 45 -3.77 -1.70 18.96
CA ASP A 45 -2.82 -0.59 18.84
C ASP A 45 -3.16 0.30 17.64
N HIS A 46 -4.12 1.19 17.86
CA HIS A 46 -4.59 2.16 16.89
C HIS A 46 -3.47 3.06 16.34
N ASN A 47 -2.47 3.40 17.16
CA ASN A 47 -1.36 4.25 16.72
C ASN A 47 -0.43 3.50 15.76
N ALA A 48 -0.20 2.20 15.98
CA ALA A 48 0.57 1.38 15.05
C ALA A 48 -0.18 1.18 13.73
N VAL A 49 -1.49 0.92 13.76
CA VAL A 49 -2.32 0.85 12.54
C VAL A 49 -2.27 2.17 11.77
N LEU A 50 -2.40 3.31 12.48
CA LEU A 50 -2.31 4.64 11.89
C LEU A 50 -0.99 4.86 11.14
N ARG A 51 0.15 4.54 11.78
CA ARG A 51 1.47 4.73 11.16
C ARG A 51 1.67 3.85 9.93
N ALA A 52 1.28 2.58 10.00
CA ALA A 52 1.37 1.67 8.87
C ALA A 52 0.49 2.14 7.71
N ALA A 53 -0.75 2.56 7.99
CA ALA A 53 -1.65 3.10 6.98
C ALA A 53 -1.11 4.39 6.33
N HIS A 54 -0.53 5.29 7.13
CA HIS A 54 0.13 6.50 6.63
C HIS A 54 1.28 6.18 5.66
N HIS A 55 2.12 5.21 6.02
CA HIS A 55 3.22 4.74 5.18
C HIS A 55 2.72 4.16 3.86
N VAL A 56 1.82 3.17 3.91
CA VAL A 56 1.25 2.53 2.71
C VAL A 56 0.57 3.56 1.81
N LYS A 57 -0.15 4.54 2.38
CA LYS A 57 -0.77 5.65 1.64
C LYS A 57 0.28 6.46 0.86
N GLY A 58 1.35 6.90 1.53
CA GLY A 58 2.42 7.68 0.92
C GLY A 58 3.15 6.92 -0.17
N ALA A 59 3.54 5.68 0.12
CA ALA A 59 4.23 4.80 -0.80
C ALA A 59 3.36 4.49 -2.04
N SER A 60 2.07 4.18 -1.85
CA SER A 60 1.14 3.93 -2.96
C SER A 60 0.93 5.15 -3.84
N ALA A 61 0.92 6.35 -3.25
CA ALA A 61 0.85 7.60 -3.99
C ALA A 61 2.11 7.84 -4.83
N ASN A 62 3.28 7.48 -4.31
CA ASN A 62 4.55 7.63 -4.99
C ASN A 62 4.66 6.77 -6.26
N VAL A 63 4.10 5.56 -6.26
CA VAL A 63 4.14 4.63 -7.41
C VAL A 63 2.84 4.58 -8.24
N GLY A 64 1.92 5.53 -8.02
CA GLY A 64 0.72 5.64 -8.85
C GLY A 64 -0.38 4.60 -8.59
N LEU A 65 -0.36 3.91 -7.45
CA LEU A 65 -1.35 2.89 -7.08
C LEU A 65 -2.56 3.52 -6.38
N LYS A 66 -3.45 4.11 -7.18
CA LYS A 66 -4.59 4.92 -6.71
C LYS A 66 -5.53 4.17 -5.78
N GLU A 67 -5.85 2.91 -6.09
CA GLU A 67 -6.77 2.11 -5.26
C GLU A 67 -6.19 1.81 -3.88
N MET A 68 -4.92 1.37 -3.81
CA MET A 68 -4.22 1.13 -2.54
C MET A 68 -4.12 2.42 -1.73
N ARG A 69 -3.77 3.54 -2.36
CA ARG A 69 -3.73 4.86 -1.71
C ARG A 69 -5.09 5.23 -1.09
N THR A 70 -6.19 5.02 -1.81
CA THR A 70 -7.54 5.34 -1.30
C THR A 70 -7.89 4.50 -0.08
N ILE A 71 -7.65 3.18 -0.12
CA ILE A 71 -7.97 2.30 1.00
C ILE A 71 -7.08 2.61 2.20
N ALA A 72 -5.77 2.83 1.99
CA ALA A 72 -4.85 3.20 3.06
C ALA A 72 -5.20 4.57 3.69
N SER A 73 -5.69 5.53 2.88
CA SER A 73 -6.17 6.82 3.39
C SER A 73 -7.39 6.66 4.30
N GLN A 74 -8.31 5.77 3.95
CA GLN A 74 -9.47 5.48 4.80
C GLN A 74 -9.04 4.75 6.07
N LEU A 75 -8.08 3.81 5.99
CA LEU A 75 -7.61 3.07 7.16
C LEU A 75 -6.90 4.00 8.16
N GLU A 76 -6.14 4.96 7.63
CA GLU A 76 -5.50 6.01 8.43
C GLU A 76 -6.54 6.91 9.12
N ALA A 77 -7.62 7.29 8.42
CA ALA A 77 -8.72 8.07 9.00
C ALA A 77 -9.43 7.30 10.12
N ASP A 78 -9.80 6.04 9.86
CA ASP A 78 -10.46 5.16 10.83
C ASP A 78 -9.59 4.92 12.07
N ALA A 79 -8.28 4.74 11.89
CA ALA A 79 -7.33 4.62 12.99
C ALA A 79 -7.20 5.92 13.80
N THR A 80 -7.28 7.07 13.15
CA THR A 80 -7.28 8.39 13.82
C THR A 80 -8.53 8.58 14.67
N GLU A 81 -9.68 8.13 14.19
CA GLU A 81 -10.97 8.21 14.89
C GLU A 81 -11.19 7.06 15.89
N GLN A 82 -10.23 6.13 15.99
CA GLN A 82 -10.31 4.91 16.80
C GLN A 82 -11.50 4.00 16.44
N GLN A 83 -11.83 3.92 15.15
CA GLN A 83 -12.95 3.14 14.61
C GLN A 83 -12.47 2.05 13.65
N LEU A 84 -11.75 1.05 14.17
CA LEU A 84 -11.15 -0.02 13.35
C LEU A 84 -12.11 -1.16 12.98
N THR A 85 -13.43 -0.95 13.03
CA THR A 85 -14.45 -1.99 12.74
C THR A 85 -14.28 -2.58 11.34
N ASP A 86 -14.00 -1.74 10.34
CA ASP A 86 -13.82 -2.16 8.95
C ASP A 86 -12.35 -2.43 8.57
N ALA A 87 -11.40 -2.17 9.49
CA ALA A 87 -9.97 -2.36 9.26
C ALA A 87 -9.59 -3.78 8.77
N PRO A 88 -10.15 -4.89 9.31
CA PRO A 88 -9.86 -6.23 8.79
C PRO A 88 -10.16 -6.37 7.29
N LYS A 89 -11.30 -5.81 6.84
CA LYS A 89 -11.72 -5.86 5.44
C LYS A 89 -10.79 -5.03 4.55
N MET A 90 -10.37 -3.88 5.04
CA MET A 90 -9.49 -2.97 4.31
C MET A 90 -8.07 -3.54 4.18
N LEU A 91 -7.53 -4.11 5.26
CA LEU A 91 -6.24 -4.81 5.25
C LEU A 91 -6.26 -6.01 4.31
N SER A 92 -7.35 -6.80 4.31
CA SER A 92 -7.53 -7.90 3.36
C SER A 92 -7.50 -7.41 1.92
N ARG A 93 -8.21 -6.31 1.62
CA ARG A 93 -8.22 -5.73 0.27
C ARG A 93 -6.86 -5.17 -0.15
N LEU A 94 -6.12 -4.53 0.76
CA LEU A 94 -4.76 -4.05 0.50
C LEU A 94 -3.81 -5.23 0.22
N ALA A 95 -3.92 -6.32 0.97
CA ALA A 95 -3.13 -7.52 0.75
C ALA A 95 -3.41 -8.19 -0.60
N GLU A 96 -4.68 -8.26 -1.03
CA GLU A 96 -5.05 -8.75 -2.37
C GLU A 96 -4.42 -7.92 -3.48
N LEU A 97 -4.50 -6.58 -3.37
CA LEU A 97 -3.91 -5.66 -4.36
C LEU A 97 -2.39 -5.80 -4.42
N LEU A 98 -1.75 -5.96 -3.27
CA LEU A 98 -0.32 -6.19 -3.19
C LEU A 98 0.08 -7.52 -3.82
N GLN A 99 -0.69 -8.58 -3.59
CA GLN A 99 -0.46 -9.89 -4.22
C GLN A 99 -0.62 -9.82 -5.74
N ASP A 100 -1.64 -9.10 -6.24
CA ASP A 100 -1.82 -8.84 -7.67
C ASP A 100 -0.60 -8.10 -8.27
N LEU A 101 -0.04 -7.13 -7.54
CA LEU A 101 1.16 -6.41 -7.96
C LEU A 101 2.39 -7.32 -8.00
N GLN A 102 2.62 -8.13 -6.96
CA GLN A 102 3.75 -9.05 -6.91
C GLN A 102 3.68 -10.06 -8.07
N ALA A 103 2.50 -10.64 -8.31
CA ALA A 103 2.29 -11.56 -9.42
C ALA A 103 2.48 -10.89 -10.80
N PHE A 104 2.18 -9.59 -10.91
CA PHE A 104 2.47 -8.82 -12.13
C PHE A 104 3.98 -8.60 -12.32
N LEU A 105 4.72 -8.30 -11.25
CA LEU A 105 6.16 -8.04 -11.32
C LEU A 105 7.00 -9.30 -11.58
N GLU A 106 6.50 -10.48 -11.21
CA GLU A 106 7.13 -11.77 -11.50
C GLU A 106 7.00 -12.20 -12.98
N GLN A 107 6.18 -11.51 -13.78
CA GLN A 107 6.05 -11.79 -15.21
C GLN A 107 7.28 -11.24 -15.97
N PRO A 108 7.90 -12.06 -16.84
CA PRO A 108 9.08 -11.69 -17.60
C PRO A 108 8.81 -10.59 -18.65
#